data_AF-A0A1Y2D7H0-F1
#
_entry.id   AF-A0A1Y2D7H0-F1
#
_cell.length_a   1.000
_cell.length_b   1.000
_cell.length_c   1.000
_cell.angle_alpha   90.00
_cell.angle_beta   90.00
_cell.angle_gamma   90.00
#
_symmetry.space_group_name_H-M   'P 1'
#
loop_
_entity.id
_entity.type
_entity.pdbx_description
1 polymer ?
#
loop_
_entity_poly.entity_id
_entity_poly.type
_entity_poly.pdbx_seq_one_letter_code
_entity_poly.pdbx_strand_id
1 'polypeptide(L)'
;MKIFTLFLTTLLAVSSVFSYAMKREENECEKEIKIFTDCRKLIETWTNSNFESNCELYNSKVCKDFFKNPNEITSSCEDEEKMKLDIQEDISMDFFKAQAKYYCSTDENNRACPIVQSILNGKGNDEDVLKVVKLEVCRSKKCIDAALEFEEYIIDNKEYKTNAKLSDNKKTSDEIKSMHKDYISFLKADNCTTLIGTQPAETLITSDANRATLSYGLVVSLGLLFFNFF
;
A
#
# COMPACT_ATOMS: atom_id res chain seq x y z
N MET A 1 45.03 18.63 49.44
CA MET A 1 43.89 18.03 48.70
C MET A 1 43.05 19.00 47.85
N LYS A 2 43.15 20.34 47.99
CA LYS A 2 42.31 21.28 47.19
C LYS A 2 42.84 21.63 45.78
N ILE A 3 44.10 21.31 45.46
CA ILE A 3 44.73 21.66 44.18
C ILE A 3 44.42 20.62 43.09
N PHE A 4 44.26 19.35 43.46
CA PHE A 4 43.95 18.27 42.51
C PHE A 4 42.52 18.33 41.95
N THR A 5 41.56 18.85 42.71
CA THR A 5 40.18 19.03 42.26
C THR A 5 40.02 20.15 41.23
N LEU A 6 40.92 21.15 41.21
CA LEU A 6 40.86 22.27 40.26
C LEU A 6 41.33 21.87 38.85
N PHE A 7 42.29 20.94 38.77
CA PHE A 7 42.80 20.41 37.49
C PHE A 7 41.81 19.42 36.84
N LEU A 8 41.05 18.66 37.62
CA LEU A 8 40.09 17.69 37.07
C LEU A 8 38.86 18.37 36.44
N THR A 9 38.38 19.47 37.03
CA THR A 9 37.21 20.19 36.50
C THR A 9 37.55 21.02 35.27
N THR A 10 38.78 21.50 35.14
CA THR A 10 39.25 22.20 33.94
C THR A 10 39.48 21.24 32.77
N LEU A 11 39.94 20.00 33.00
CA LEU A 11 40.11 19.02 31.92
C LEU A 11 38.77 18.59 31.28
N LEU A 12 37.72 18.43 32.08
CA LEU A 12 36.38 18.03 31.60
C LEU A 12 35.67 19.13 30.79
N ALA A 13 35.97 20.40 31.07
CA ALA A 13 35.40 21.53 30.32
C ALA A 13 36.01 21.72 28.92
N VAL A 14 37.22 21.19 28.67
CA VAL A 14 37.86 21.27 27.34
C VAL A 14 37.39 20.12 26.43
N SER A 15 37.03 18.96 26.99
CA SER A 15 36.48 17.85 26.21
C SER A 15 35.06 18.09 25.66
N SER A 16 34.26 18.98 26.26
CA SER A 16 32.90 19.28 25.78
C SER A 16 32.86 20.22 24.58
N VAL A 17 33.96 20.91 24.25
CA VAL A 17 34.03 21.81 23.08
C VAL A 17 34.42 21.06 21.80
N PHE A 18 35.06 19.89 21.92
CA PHE A 18 35.40 19.03 20.78
C PHE A 18 34.33 18.00 20.40
N SER A 19 33.20 17.96 21.11
CA SER A 19 31.99 17.27 20.64
C SER A 19 31.21 18.12 19.64
N TYR A 20 31.90 18.93 18.82
CA TYR A 20 31.32 19.42 17.59
C TYR A 20 31.06 18.16 16.77
N ALA A 21 29.80 17.71 16.76
CA ALA A 21 29.36 16.63 15.91
C ALA A 21 29.82 16.98 14.49
N MET A 22 30.89 16.34 14.01
CA MET A 22 31.27 16.43 12.62
C MET A 22 30.03 16.00 11.86
N LYS A 23 29.36 16.95 11.23
CA LYS A 23 28.23 16.68 10.36
C LYS A 23 28.82 15.77 9.28
N ARG A 24 28.53 14.47 9.40
CA ARG A 24 28.99 13.48 8.43
C ARG A 24 28.55 14.00 7.08
N GLU A 25 29.53 14.27 6.23
CA GLU A 25 29.24 14.75 4.89
C GLU A 25 28.48 13.65 4.19
N GLU A 26 27.25 13.96 3.80
CA GLU A 26 26.34 13.01 3.19
C GLU A 26 26.97 12.51 1.89
N ASN A 27 27.27 11.21 1.81
CA ASN A 27 27.88 10.63 0.63
C ASN A 27 26.88 10.67 -0.54
N GLU A 28 27.37 10.52 -1.77
CA GLU A 28 26.51 10.59 -2.97
C GLU A 28 25.40 9.53 -2.93
N CYS A 29 25.70 8.35 -2.38
CA CYS A 29 24.73 7.28 -2.15
C CYS A 29 23.57 7.69 -1.23
N GLU A 30 23.85 8.32 -0.08
CA GLU A 30 22.81 8.81 0.86
C GLU A 30 21.90 9.84 0.18
N LYS A 31 22.46 10.72 -0.68
CA LYS A 31 21.68 11.68 -1.45
C LYS A 31 20.80 11.01 -2.50
N GLU A 32 21.33 10.04 -3.24
CA GLU A 32 20.57 9.26 -4.22
C GLU A 32 19.43 8.49 -3.53
N ILE A 33 19.71 7.79 -2.43
CA ILE A 33 18.70 7.06 -1.65
C ILE A 33 17.58 7.97 -1.17
N LYS A 34 17.88 9.18 -0.69
CA LYS A 34 16.86 10.12 -0.21
C LYS A 34 15.83 10.46 -1.28
N ILE A 35 16.24 10.54 -2.55
CA ILE A 35 15.33 10.84 -3.66
C ILE A 35 14.28 9.72 -3.82
N PHE A 36 14.66 8.47 -3.52
CA PHE A 36 13.79 7.30 -3.73
C PHE A 36 13.22 6.71 -2.44
N THR A 37 13.57 7.29 -1.29
CA THR A 37 13.05 6.85 0.02
C THR A 37 11.53 6.90 0.05
N ASP A 38 10.92 7.90 -0.61
CA ASP A 38 9.48 7.96 -0.73
C ASP A 38 8.92 6.84 -1.62
N CYS A 39 9.58 6.50 -2.73
CA CYS A 39 9.18 5.36 -3.57
C CYS A 39 9.28 4.03 -2.82
N ARG A 40 10.27 3.90 -1.90
CA ARG A 40 10.39 2.74 -1.02
C ARG A 40 9.20 2.62 -0.06
N LYS A 41 8.58 3.71 0.39
CA LYS A 41 7.38 3.63 1.26
C LYS A 41 6.20 2.93 0.58
N LEU A 42 6.16 2.89 -0.75
CA LEU A 42 5.15 2.12 -1.51
C LEU A 42 5.27 0.60 -1.32
N ILE A 43 6.41 0.14 -0.80
CA ILE A 43 6.67 -1.27 -0.45
C ILE A 43 6.07 -1.60 0.92
N GLU A 44 6.09 -0.66 1.85
CA GLU A 44 5.85 -0.94 3.26
C GLU A 44 4.37 -1.06 3.62
N THR A 45 3.52 -0.10 3.22
CA THR A 45 2.11 -0.12 3.65
C THR A 45 1.18 0.62 2.71
N TRP A 46 0.16 -0.08 2.25
CA TRP A 46 -1.03 0.49 1.63
C TRP A 46 -2.19 0.45 2.63
N THR A 47 -2.85 1.60 2.82
CA THR A 47 -4.07 1.76 3.63
C THR A 47 -5.07 2.61 2.84
N ASN A 48 -6.33 2.63 3.25
CA ASN A 48 -7.28 3.56 2.64
C ASN A 48 -6.88 5.03 2.81
N SER A 49 -6.20 5.37 3.92
CA SER A 49 -5.84 6.76 4.20
C SER A 49 -4.65 7.27 3.38
N ASN A 50 -3.82 6.37 2.83
CA ASN A 50 -2.68 6.75 1.99
C ASN A 50 -2.82 6.27 0.54
N PHE A 51 -3.94 5.64 0.17
CA PHE A 51 -4.13 5.06 -1.17
C PHE A 51 -3.93 6.08 -2.29
N GLU A 52 -4.61 7.22 -2.21
CA GLU A 52 -4.54 8.26 -3.25
C GLU A 52 -3.13 8.86 -3.35
N SER A 53 -2.53 9.23 -2.22
CA SER A 53 -1.18 9.81 -2.20
C SER A 53 -0.11 8.81 -2.65
N ASN A 54 -0.26 7.52 -2.32
CA ASN A 54 0.61 6.46 -2.82
C ASN A 54 0.48 6.30 -4.34
N CYS A 55 -0.73 6.42 -4.89
CA CYS A 55 -0.93 6.38 -6.33
C CYS A 55 -0.40 7.61 -7.06
N GLU A 56 -0.49 8.80 -6.47
CA GLU A 56 0.16 10.00 -7.00
C GLU A 56 1.68 9.84 -7.01
N LEU A 57 2.25 9.34 -5.91
CA LEU A 57 3.67 9.10 -5.77
C LEU A 57 4.18 8.03 -6.74
N TYR A 58 3.49 6.90 -6.86
CA TYR A 58 3.80 5.85 -7.84
C TYR A 58 3.79 6.39 -9.28
N ASN A 59 2.83 7.26 -9.60
CA ASN A 59 2.71 7.86 -10.93
C ASN A 59 3.69 9.00 -11.20
N SER A 60 4.40 9.50 -10.18
CA SER A 60 5.43 10.51 -10.32
C SER A 60 6.58 10.03 -11.23
N LYS A 61 7.26 10.98 -11.88
CA LYS A 61 8.43 10.67 -12.70
C LYS A 61 9.52 9.97 -11.89
N VAL A 62 9.74 10.42 -10.66
CA VAL A 62 10.79 9.90 -9.77
C VAL A 62 10.58 8.40 -9.50
N CYS A 63 9.37 7.99 -9.12
CA CYS A 63 9.11 6.58 -8.84
C CYS A 63 8.99 5.73 -10.11
N LYS A 64 8.49 6.28 -11.22
CA LYS A 64 8.51 5.57 -12.51
C LYS A 64 9.92 5.24 -12.97
N ASP A 65 10.85 6.18 -12.82
CA ASP A 65 12.26 5.98 -13.16
C ASP A 65 12.87 4.92 -12.20
N PHE A 66 12.59 5.02 -10.90
CA PHE A 66 13.02 4.06 -9.87
C PHE A 66 12.59 2.62 -10.16
N PHE A 67 11.29 2.39 -10.42
CA PHE A 67 10.77 1.05 -10.72
C PHE A 67 11.15 0.55 -12.12
N LYS A 68 11.72 1.39 -12.99
CA LYS A 68 12.22 0.96 -14.30
C LYS A 68 13.60 0.34 -14.17
N ASN A 69 14.53 1.04 -13.52
CA ASN A 69 15.93 0.66 -13.42
C ASN A 69 16.48 0.98 -12.02
N PRO A 70 16.09 0.23 -10.96
CA PRO A 70 16.51 0.55 -9.60
C PRO A 70 18.04 0.54 -9.45
N ASN A 71 18.73 -0.36 -10.15
CA ASN A 71 20.19 -0.50 -10.10
C ASN A 71 20.95 0.64 -10.80
N GLU A 72 20.38 1.24 -11.84
CA GLU A 72 21.02 2.36 -12.57
C GLU A 72 21.05 3.62 -11.70
N ILE A 73 20.02 3.76 -10.88
CA ILE A 73 19.75 4.92 -10.05
C ILE A 73 20.57 4.92 -8.75
N THR A 74 21.08 3.76 -8.34
CA THR A 74 21.83 3.57 -7.10
C THR A 74 23.27 3.16 -7.39
N SER A 75 23.80 3.59 -8.53
CA SER A 75 25.16 3.23 -8.98
C SER A 75 26.25 3.76 -8.03
N SER A 76 26.00 4.87 -7.34
CA SER A 76 26.92 5.35 -6.29
C SER A 76 26.92 4.49 -5.03
N CYS A 77 25.99 3.53 -4.92
CA CYS A 77 25.81 2.63 -3.78
C CYS A 77 26.35 1.21 -4.02
N GLU A 78 27.11 0.97 -5.10
CA GLU A 78 27.58 -0.36 -5.48
C GLU A 78 28.41 -1.08 -4.39
N ASP A 79 29.10 -0.31 -3.54
CA ASP A 79 29.95 -0.80 -2.45
C ASP A 79 29.20 -1.01 -1.12
N GLU A 80 27.97 -0.53 -1.00
CA GLU A 80 27.18 -0.70 0.22
C GLU A 80 26.44 -2.04 0.19
N GLU A 81 27.09 -3.09 0.70
CA GLU A 81 26.59 -4.47 0.79
C GLU A 81 25.17 -4.57 1.38
N LYS A 82 24.85 -3.70 2.35
CA LYS A 82 23.52 -3.59 2.97
C LYS A 82 22.43 -3.17 1.99
N MET A 83 22.74 -2.37 0.98
CA MET A 83 21.79 -1.91 -0.02
C MET A 83 21.52 -2.96 -1.10
N LYS A 84 22.54 -3.77 -1.44
CA LYS A 84 22.33 -4.98 -2.26
C LYS A 84 21.38 -5.94 -1.55
N LEU A 85 21.52 -6.13 -0.24
CA LEU A 85 20.62 -7.00 0.54
C LEU A 85 19.19 -6.44 0.63
N ASP A 86 19.01 -5.15 0.92
CA ASP A 86 17.68 -4.51 1.02
C ASP A 86 16.92 -4.43 -0.32
N ILE A 87 17.61 -4.38 -1.46
CA ILE A 87 17.00 -4.30 -2.80
C ILE A 87 16.89 -5.69 -3.48
N GLN A 88 17.80 -6.63 -3.18
CA GLN A 88 17.82 -7.96 -3.80
C GLN A 88 17.16 -9.07 -2.98
N GLU A 89 17.15 -9.01 -1.63
CA GLU A 89 16.75 -10.18 -0.83
C GLU A 89 15.27 -10.21 -0.43
N ASP A 90 14.53 -9.10 -0.41
CA ASP A 90 13.28 -9.05 0.36
C ASP A 90 12.00 -8.71 -0.45
N ILE A 91 11.76 -9.44 -1.54
CA ILE A 91 10.64 -9.30 -2.52
C ILE A 91 11.09 -8.46 -3.72
N SER A 92 11.08 -9.08 -4.91
CA SER A 92 11.47 -8.40 -6.15
C SER A 92 10.72 -7.08 -6.30
N MET A 93 11.47 -6.01 -6.60
CA MET A 93 10.95 -4.71 -6.99
C MET A 93 9.89 -4.80 -8.09
N ASP A 94 9.94 -5.82 -8.94
CA ASP A 94 8.93 -6.08 -9.96
C ASP A 94 7.59 -6.48 -9.35
N PHE A 95 7.57 -7.18 -8.21
CA PHE A 95 6.32 -7.49 -7.49
C PHE A 95 5.67 -6.22 -6.96
N PHE A 96 6.43 -5.34 -6.30
CA PHE A 96 5.88 -4.08 -5.81
C PHE A 96 5.44 -3.17 -6.95
N LYS A 97 6.18 -3.16 -8.05
CA LYS A 97 5.80 -2.45 -9.27
C LYS A 97 4.48 -2.99 -9.84
N ALA A 98 4.34 -4.31 -9.94
CA ALA A 98 3.12 -4.95 -10.44
C ALA A 98 1.93 -4.70 -9.50
N GLN A 99 2.16 -4.82 -8.19
CA GLN A 99 1.16 -4.54 -7.16
C GLN A 99 0.71 -3.08 -7.19
N ALA A 100 1.65 -2.13 -7.20
CA ALA A 100 1.34 -0.70 -7.25
C ALA A 100 0.63 -0.33 -8.56
N LYS A 101 1.05 -0.91 -9.69
CA LYS A 101 0.36 -0.75 -10.98
C LYS A 101 -1.09 -1.20 -10.88
N TYR A 102 -1.32 -2.37 -10.30
CA TYR A 102 -2.66 -2.90 -10.11
C TYR A 102 -3.49 -2.04 -9.17
N TYR A 103 -2.93 -1.66 -8.02
CA TYR A 103 -3.62 -0.85 -7.02
C TYR A 103 -4.01 0.53 -7.57
N CYS A 104 -3.16 1.13 -8.38
CA CYS A 104 -3.41 2.43 -8.97
C CYS A 104 -4.10 2.40 -10.33
N SER A 105 -4.62 1.23 -10.72
CA SER A 105 -5.40 1.10 -11.94
C SER A 105 -6.78 1.75 -11.77
N THR A 106 -7.27 2.33 -12.86
CA THR A 106 -8.57 3.01 -12.92
C THR A 106 -9.47 2.40 -13.97
N ASP A 107 -10.77 2.52 -13.75
CA ASP A 107 -11.81 2.12 -14.69
C ASP A 107 -11.89 3.07 -15.91
N GLU A 108 -12.86 2.83 -16.77
CA GLU A 108 -13.13 3.64 -17.96
C GLU A 108 -13.52 5.09 -17.62
N ASN A 109 -13.96 5.35 -16.40
CA ASN A 109 -14.41 6.65 -15.89
C ASN A 109 -13.38 7.32 -14.96
N ASN A 110 -12.13 6.83 -14.95
CA ASN A 110 -11.05 7.31 -14.08
C ASN A 110 -11.30 7.13 -12.58
N ARG A 111 -12.15 6.16 -12.19
CA ARG A 111 -12.34 5.78 -10.78
C ARG A 111 -11.41 4.61 -10.44
N ALA A 112 -10.94 4.55 -9.20
CA ALA A 112 -10.09 3.45 -8.75
C ALA A 112 -10.79 2.09 -8.89
N CYS A 113 -10.03 1.06 -9.24
CA CYS A 113 -10.59 -0.29 -9.37
C CYS A 113 -11.10 -0.83 -8.02
N PRO A 114 -12.31 -1.42 -7.95
CA PRO A 114 -13.01 -1.74 -6.69
C PRO A 114 -12.27 -2.70 -5.74
N ILE A 115 -11.44 -3.60 -6.26
CA ILE A 115 -10.78 -4.63 -5.47
C ILE A 115 -9.78 -4.10 -4.46
N VAL A 116 -9.13 -2.99 -4.80
CA VAL A 116 -8.08 -2.40 -3.98
C VAL A 116 -8.68 -1.87 -2.69
N GLN A 117 -9.79 -1.13 -2.77
CA GLN A 117 -10.48 -0.60 -1.60
C GLN A 117 -10.92 -1.72 -0.63
N SER A 118 -11.35 -2.86 -1.16
CA SER A 118 -11.80 -3.97 -0.30
C SER A 118 -10.66 -4.70 0.40
N ILE A 119 -9.50 -4.82 -0.27
CA ILE A 119 -8.25 -5.32 0.34
C ILE A 119 -7.81 -4.36 1.46
N LEU A 120 -7.78 -3.06 1.18
CA LEU A 120 -7.31 -2.04 2.13
C LEU A 120 -8.24 -1.84 3.33
N ASN A 121 -9.55 -2.10 3.18
CA ASN A 121 -10.52 -2.06 4.27
C ASN A 121 -10.46 -3.29 5.21
N GLY A 122 -9.52 -4.21 5.00
CA GLY A 122 -9.43 -5.44 5.81
C GLY A 122 -10.57 -6.42 5.57
N LYS A 123 -11.40 -6.19 4.54
CA LYS A 123 -12.51 -7.05 4.15
C LYS A 123 -12.13 -8.07 3.07
N GLY A 124 -10.84 -8.19 2.75
CA GLY A 124 -10.34 -9.13 1.74
C GLY A 124 -10.61 -10.60 2.04
N ASN A 125 -10.89 -10.95 3.30
CA ASN A 125 -11.19 -12.31 3.74
C ASN A 125 -12.71 -12.59 3.90
N ASP A 126 -13.56 -11.58 3.75
CA ASP A 126 -15.01 -11.75 3.80
C ASP A 126 -15.48 -12.23 2.42
N GLU A 127 -16.00 -13.46 2.35
CA GLU A 127 -16.38 -14.12 1.10
C GLU A 127 -17.49 -13.38 0.36
N ASP A 128 -18.45 -12.81 1.09
CA ASP A 128 -19.56 -12.05 0.50
C ASP A 128 -19.06 -10.72 -0.06
N VAL A 129 -18.18 -10.03 0.68
CA VAL A 129 -17.55 -8.80 0.20
C VAL A 129 -16.68 -9.11 -1.02
N LEU A 130 -15.88 -10.19 -0.98
CA LEU A 130 -15.03 -10.58 -2.08
C LEU A 130 -15.85 -10.93 -3.33
N LYS A 131 -17.01 -11.58 -3.17
CA LYS A 131 -17.90 -11.89 -4.28
C LYS A 131 -18.48 -10.62 -4.92
N VAL A 132 -18.97 -9.68 -4.12
CA VAL A 132 -19.47 -8.38 -4.62
C VAL A 132 -18.36 -7.64 -5.36
N VAL A 133 -17.18 -7.56 -4.77
CA VAL A 133 -16.02 -6.88 -5.32
C VAL A 133 -15.56 -7.50 -6.63
N LYS A 134 -15.53 -8.83 -6.70
CA LYS A 134 -15.23 -9.57 -7.93
C LYS A 134 -16.20 -9.21 -9.05
N LEU A 135 -17.51 -9.11 -8.73
CA LEU A 135 -18.52 -8.68 -9.71
C LEU A 135 -18.37 -7.21 -10.12
N GLU A 136 -17.96 -6.31 -9.21
CA GLU A 136 -17.68 -4.92 -9.56
C GLU A 136 -16.47 -4.78 -10.49
N VAL A 137 -15.40 -5.56 -10.27
CA VAL A 137 -14.25 -5.60 -11.20
C VAL A 137 -14.69 -6.01 -12.60
N CYS A 138 -15.61 -6.98 -12.72
CA CYS A 138 -16.11 -7.47 -14.01
C CYS A 138 -16.82 -6.40 -14.87
N ARG A 139 -17.21 -5.27 -14.27
CA ARG A 139 -17.87 -4.18 -15.00
C ARG A 139 -16.91 -3.27 -15.76
N SER A 140 -15.61 -3.33 -15.43
CA SER A 140 -14.59 -2.52 -16.09
C SER A 140 -13.57 -3.42 -16.79
N LYS A 141 -13.43 -3.23 -18.11
CA LYS A 141 -12.42 -3.92 -18.89
C LYS A 141 -11.02 -3.54 -18.42
N LYS A 142 -10.76 -2.25 -18.15
CA LYS A 142 -9.46 -1.83 -17.61
C LYS A 142 -9.13 -2.50 -16.28
N CYS A 143 -10.11 -2.63 -15.38
CA CYS A 143 -9.88 -3.31 -14.10
C CYS A 143 -9.69 -4.82 -14.28
N ILE A 144 -10.41 -5.46 -15.21
CA ILE A 144 -10.17 -6.86 -15.57
C ILE A 144 -8.73 -7.03 -16.10
N ASP A 145 -8.34 -6.21 -17.08
CA ASP A 145 -7.02 -6.30 -17.71
C ASP A 145 -5.89 -6.09 -16.68
N ALA A 146 -6.05 -5.11 -15.78
CA ALA A 146 -5.09 -4.86 -14.70
C ALA A 146 -5.02 -5.99 -13.68
N ALA A 147 -6.18 -6.57 -13.31
CA ALA A 147 -6.22 -7.72 -12.42
C ALA A 147 -5.54 -8.94 -13.07
N LEU A 148 -5.87 -9.25 -14.32
CA LEU A 148 -5.26 -10.36 -15.05
C LEU A 148 -3.74 -10.21 -15.14
N GLU A 149 -3.24 -9.01 -15.48
CA GLU A 149 -1.80 -8.76 -15.56
C GLU A 149 -1.09 -9.05 -14.23
N PHE A 150 -1.68 -8.61 -13.11
CA PHE A 150 -1.10 -8.84 -11.78
C PHE A 150 -1.18 -10.31 -11.34
N GLU A 151 -2.32 -10.95 -11.56
CA GLU A 151 -2.54 -12.35 -11.18
C GLU A 151 -1.65 -13.31 -11.99
N GLU A 152 -1.49 -13.06 -13.30
CA GLU A 152 -0.57 -13.80 -14.16
C GLU A 152 0.89 -13.61 -13.71
N TYR A 153 1.28 -12.37 -13.37
CA TYR A 153 2.59 -12.09 -12.78
C TYR A 153 2.86 -12.92 -11.51
N ILE A 154 1.89 -13.01 -10.60
CA ILE A 154 2.02 -13.80 -9.36
C ILE A 154 2.26 -15.29 -9.65
N ILE A 155 1.54 -15.86 -10.61
CA ILE A 155 1.64 -17.29 -10.94
C ILE A 155 3.01 -17.61 -11.56
N ASP A 156 3.47 -16.75 -12.45
CA ASP A 156 4.70 -16.96 -13.22
C ASP A 156 5.95 -16.68 -12.39
N ASN A 157 5.89 -15.69 -11.48
CA ASN A 157 7.04 -15.33 -10.67
C ASN A 157 7.36 -16.38 -9.59
N LYS A 158 8.60 -16.89 -9.58
CA LYS A 158 9.05 -17.92 -8.64
C LYS A 158 9.36 -17.38 -7.24
N GLU A 159 9.69 -16.10 -7.10
CA GLU A 159 10.11 -15.49 -5.82
C GLU A 159 8.93 -15.27 -4.87
N TYR A 160 7.74 -14.94 -5.42
CA TYR A 160 6.50 -14.93 -4.64
C TYR A 160 6.25 -16.27 -3.93
N LYS A 161 6.68 -17.40 -4.55
CA LYS A 161 6.54 -18.76 -4.01
C LYS A 161 7.44 -19.04 -2.81
N THR A 162 8.50 -18.27 -2.64
CA THR A 162 9.44 -18.42 -1.51
C THR A 162 8.97 -17.58 -0.32
N ASN A 163 8.49 -16.36 -0.56
CA ASN A 163 8.09 -15.43 0.51
C ASN A 163 6.71 -15.73 1.10
N ALA A 164 5.80 -16.35 0.34
CA ALA A 164 4.53 -16.83 0.87
C ALA A 164 4.68 -17.91 1.95
N LYS A 165 5.83 -18.61 2.00
CA LYS A 165 6.14 -19.59 3.06
C LYS A 165 6.38 -18.96 4.44
N LEU A 166 6.55 -17.64 4.51
CA LEU A 166 6.82 -16.91 5.75
C LEU A 166 5.55 -16.37 6.42
N SER A 167 4.38 -16.43 5.78
CA SER A 167 3.12 -16.08 6.45
C SER A 167 2.62 -17.28 7.26
N ASP A 168 2.23 -17.06 8.52
CA ASP A 168 1.74 -18.08 9.49
C ASP A 168 0.52 -18.92 9.01
N ASN A 169 0.00 -18.63 7.82
CA ASN A 169 -1.05 -19.40 7.19
C ASN A 169 -0.46 -20.61 6.46
N LYS A 170 -0.77 -21.81 6.97
CA LYS A 170 -0.43 -23.17 6.47
C LYS A 170 -0.68 -23.48 4.98
N LYS A 171 -0.98 -22.50 4.12
CA LYS A 171 -1.23 -22.72 2.71
C LYS A 171 0.08 -23.03 1.98
N THR A 172 0.07 -24.12 1.24
CA THR A 172 1.14 -24.53 0.33
C THR A 172 1.23 -23.57 -0.86
N SER A 173 2.41 -23.51 -1.50
CA SER A 173 2.59 -22.72 -2.73
C SER A 173 1.59 -23.10 -3.83
N ASP A 174 1.17 -24.37 -3.89
CA ASP A 174 0.23 -24.84 -4.91
C ASP A 174 -1.22 -24.45 -4.60
N GLU A 175 -1.62 -24.41 -3.33
CA GLU A 175 -2.92 -23.85 -2.93
C GLU A 175 -3.02 -22.37 -3.28
N ILE A 176 -1.95 -21.60 -3.06
CA ILE A 176 -1.90 -20.18 -3.42
C ILE A 176 -2.03 -20.01 -4.94
N LYS A 177 -1.26 -20.75 -5.74
CA LYS A 177 -1.40 -20.73 -7.21
C LYS A 177 -2.80 -21.14 -7.66
N SER A 178 -3.42 -22.13 -7.01
CA SER A 178 -4.78 -22.54 -7.33
C SER A 178 -5.75 -21.39 -7.14
N MET A 179 -5.66 -20.67 -6.02
CA MET A 179 -6.49 -19.50 -5.75
C MET A 179 -6.34 -18.41 -6.83
N HIS A 180 -5.11 -18.10 -7.25
CA HIS A 180 -4.86 -17.13 -8.32
C HIS A 180 -5.40 -17.61 -9.68
N LYS A 181 -5.23 -18.90 -10.01
CA LYS A 181 -5.79 -19.50 -11.23
C LYS A 181 -7.32 -19.50 -11.26
N ASP A 182 -7.94 -19.78 -10.12
CA ASP A 182 -9.41 -19.74 -9.99
C ASP A 182 -9.91 -18.31 -10.20
N TYR A 183 -9.19 -17.31 -9.69
CA TYR A 183 -9.55 -15.92 -9.90
C TYR A 183 -9.36 -15.47 -11.35
N ILE A 184 -8.25 -15.85 -12.01
CA ILE A 184 -8.06 -15.61 -13.46
C ILE A 184 -9.18 -16.28 -14.27
N SER A 185 -9.52 -17.52 -13.94
CA SER A 185 -10.58 -18.26 -14.64
C SER A 185 -11.93 -17.56 -14.49
N PHE A 186 -12.22 -17.04 -13.28
CA PHE A 186 -13.40 -16.21 -13.04
C PHE A 186 -13.39 -14.93 -13.88
N LEU A 187 -12.27 -14.19 -13.92
CA LEU A 187 -12.15 -12.96 -14.70
C LEU A 187 -12.31 -13.17 -16.22
N LYS A 188 -11.86 -14.33 -16.73
CA LYS A 188 -11.96 -14.71 -18.14
C LYS A 188 -13.30 -15.35 -18.52
N ALA A 189 -14.12 -15.74 -17.55
CA ALA A 189 -15.38 -16.43 -17.82
C ALA A 189 -16.46 -15.47 -18.34
N ASP A 190 -17.39 -16.01 -19.14
CA ASP A 190 -18.46 -15.25 -19.78
C ASP A 190 -19.32 -14.48 -18.78
N ASN A 191 -19.54 -15.04 -17.59
CA ASN A 191 -20.30 -14.39 -16.51
C ASN A 191 -19.63 -13.11 -15.97
N CYS A 192 -18.33 -12.93 -16.18
CA CYS A 192 -17.61 -11.71 -15.86
C CYS A 192 -17.56 -10.78 -17.07
N THR A 193 -17.14 -11.28 -18.24
CA THR A 193 -16.95 -10.46 -19.45
C THR A 193 -18.26 -9.89 -20.00
N THR A 194 -19.40 -10.55 -19.76
CA THR A 194 -20.74 -10.03 -20.13
C THR A 194 -21.20 -8.86 -19.26
N LEU A 195 -20.57 -8.62 -18.11
CA LEU A 195 -20.90 -7.50 -17.23
C LEU A 195 -20.16 -6.21 -17.60
N ILE A 196 -19.22 -6.25 -18.54
CA ILE A 196 -18.44 -5.08 -18.96
C ILE A 196 -19.38 -3.97 -19.44
N GLY A 197 -19.22 -2.76 -18.87
CA GLY A 197 -20.03 -1.58 -19.21
C GLY A 197 -21.44 -1.58 -18.62
N THR A 198 -21.83 -2.60 -17.84
CA THR A 198 -23.09 -2.57 -17.10
C THR A 198 -23.00 -1.60 -15.92
N GLN A 199 -24.12 -0.97 -15.56
CA GLN A 199 -24.18 -0.15 -14.35
C GLN A 199 -24.14 -1.03 -13.09
N PRO A 200 -23.63 -0.49 -11.97
CA PRO A 200 -23.81 -1.12 -10.68
C PRO A 200 -25.29 -1.41 -10.44
N ALA A 201 -25.61 -2.61 -9.97
CA ALA A 201 -26.93 -2.80 -9.38
C ALA A 201 -27.05 -1.79 -8.25
N GLU A 202 -28.09 -0.95 -8.22
CA GLU A 202 -28.32 0.07 -7.18
C GLU A 202 -28.49 -0.51 -5.76
N THR A 203 -28.28 -1.81 -5.59
CA THR A 203 -28.45 -2.57 -4.37
C THR A 203 -27.12 -3.20 -3.97
N LEU A 204 -26.44 -2.61 -2.96
CA LEU A 204 -25.83 -3.32 -1.81
C LEU A 204 -24.76 -2.54 -1.03
N ILE A 205 -24.39 -1.30 -1.42
CA ILE A 205 -23.55 -0.44 -0.57
C ILE A 205 -24.37 0.73 -0.02
N THR A 206 -25.49 0.44 0.64
CA THR A 206 -25.87 1.30 1.77
C THR A 206 -24.94 0.94 2.91
N SER A 207 -23.79 1.60 2.96
CA SER A 207 -22.99 1.64 4.18
C SER A 207 -23.89 2.13 5.31
N ASP A 208 -24.25 1.23 6.23
CA ASP A 208 -25.00 1.55 7.45
C ASP A 208 -24.27 2.58 8.34
N ALA A 209 -23.06 3.03 8.00
CA ALA A 209 -22.37 4.11 8.68
C ALA A 209 -23.09 5.48 8.54
N ASN A 210 -23.89 5.69 7.49
CA ASN A 210 -24.62 6.96 7.29
C ASN A 210 -26.09 6.92 7.74
N ARG A 211 -26.58 5.77 8.24
CA ARG A 211 -27.97 5.64 8.71
C ARG A 211 -28.16 5.99 10.20
N ALA A 212 -27.11 6.45 10.89
CA ALA A 212 -27.17 6.85 12.29
C ALA A 212 -27.42 8.36 12.53
N THR A 213 -27.54 9.20 11.50
CA THR A 213 -27.55 10.68 11.69
C THR A 213 -28.77 11.41 11.12
N LEU A 214 -29.88 10.72 10.82
CA LEU A 214 -31.13 11.33 10.35
C LEU A 214 -32.39 10.84 11.09
N SER A 215 -32.27 10.49 12.37
CA SER A 215 -33.43 10.28 13.27
C SER A 215 -33.45 11.16 14.53
N TYR A 216 -32.38 11.92 14.81
CA TYR A 216 -32.33 12.84 15.95
C TYR A 216 -32.86 14.26 15.66
N GLY A 217 -33.19 14.57 14.41
CA GLY A 217 -33.75 15.88 14.01
C GLY A 217 -35.27 16.04 14.17
N LEU A 218 -36.00 14.97 14.53
CA LEU A 218 -37.48 14.99 14.59
C LEU A 218 -38.07 14.66 15.97
N VAL A 219 -37.25 14.52 17.02
CA VAL A 219 -37.71 14.24 18.39
C VAL A 219 -37.53 15.42 19.35
N VAL A 220 -36.83 16.49 18.95
CA VAL A 220 -36.64 17.68 19.81
C VAL A 220 -37.77 18.73 19.67
N SER A 221 -38.67 18.60 18.69
CA SER A 221 -39.79 19.54 18.49
C SER A 221 -41.13 19.10 19.11
N LEU A 222 -41.21 17.93 19.76
CA LEU A 222 -42.40 17.46 20.49
C LEU A 222 -42.26 17.49 22.03
N GLY A 223 -41.06 17.79 22.55
CA GLY A 223 -40.77 17.90 23.99
C GLY A 223 -41.00 19.27 24.62
N LEU A 224 -41.42 20.29 23.84
CA LEU A 224 -41.64 21.66 24.31
C LEU A 224 -43.14 22.04 24.45
N LEU A 225 -44.06 21.10 24.25
CA LEU A 225 -45.51 21.35 24.41
C LEU A 225 -46.12 20.79 25.70
N PHE A 226 -45.34 20.19 26.60
CA PHE A 226 -45.86 19.61 27.86
C PHE A 226 -45.39 20.29 29.16
N PHE A 227 -44.69 21.43 29.09
CA PHE A 227 -44.23 22.17 30.29
C PHE A 227 -45.05 23.42 30.65
N ASN A 228 -46.30 23.55 30.17
CA ASN A 228 -47.16 24.71 30.50
C ASN A 228 -48.46 24.37 31.26
N PHE A 229 -48.52 23.23 31.93
CA PHE A 229 -49.58 22.95 32.91
C PHE A 229 -49.04 22.07 34.03
N PHE A 230 -48.36 22.68 35.01
CA PHE A 230 -48.44 22.39 36.45
C PHE A 230 -47.55 23.36 37.23
#